data_AF-A0A1G2X861-F1
#
_entry.id   AF-A0A1G2X861-F1
#
_cell.length_a   1.000
_cell.length_b   1.000
_cell.length_c   1.000
_cell.angle_alpha   90.00
_cell.angle_beta   90.00
_cell.angle_gamma   90.00
#
_symmetry.space_group_name_H-M   'P 1'
#
loop_
_entity.id
_entity.type
_entity.pdbx_description
1 polymer ?
#
loop_
_entity_poly.entity_id
_entity_poly.type
_entity_poly.pdbx_seq_one_letter_code
_entity_poly.pdbx_strand_id
1 'polypeptide(L)'
;MIRFLVFLIAVYLIYYLIKNSIKGRTARNTYQSPPVHKEKKSDVVNTHLKEIAYVYYSAAKDGDTCDVCKALDGRHLLPNHKILHDIKPPHAGCKSPEGCRCTLVYVTRDEEDSGEIEYLLKRHGGMCDRRTIERGLA
;
A
#
# COMPACT_ATOMS: atom_id res chain seq x y z
N MET A 1 -28.39 -25.91 -26.66
CA MET A 1 -28.05 -24.83 -25.69
C MET A 1 -26.65 -24.98 -25.09
N ILE A 2 -26.22 -26.19 -24.68
CA ILE A 2 -24.87 -26.42 -24.13
C ILE A 2 -23.75 -26.09 -25.15
N ARG A 3 -23.95 -26.40 -26.44
CA ARG A 3 -22.97 -26.11 -27.50
C ARG A 3 -22.64 -24.61 -27.62
N PHE A 4 -23.63 -23.73 -27.46
CA PHE A 4 -23.41 -22.27 -27.53
C PHE A 4 -22.62 -21.74 -26.32
N LEU A 5 -22.84 -22.29 -25.13
CA LEU A 5 -22.05 -21.93 -23.94
C LEU A 5 -20.59 -22.33 -24.09
N VAL A 6 -20.31 -23.51 -24.66
CA VAL A 6 -18.94 -23.95 -24.95
C VAL A 6 -18.24 -23.01 -25.93
N PHE A 7 -18.95 -22.53 -26.96
CA PHE A 7 -18.40 -21.55 -27.90
C PHE A 7 -18.09 -20.21 -27.20
N LEU A 8 -18.96 -19.71 -26.31
CA LEU A 8 -18.72 -18.47 -25.58
C LEU A 8 -17.52 -18.57 -24.64
N ILE A 9 -17.37 -19.69 -23.93
CA ILE A 9 -16.22 -19.94 -23.05
C ILE A 9 -14.93 -20.03 -23.87
N ALA A 10 -14.95 -20.73 -25.01
CA ALA A 10 -13.79 -20.82 -25.89
C ALA A 10 -13.36 -19.44 -26.42
N VAL A 11 -14.32 -18.62 -26.87
CA VAL A 11 -14.05 -17.25 -27.34
C VAL A 11 -13.50 -16.37 -26.20
N TYR A 12 -14.04 -16.49 -24.99
CA TYR A 12 -13.56 -15.74 -23.83
C TYR A 12 -12.13 -16.12 -23.44
N LEU A 13 -11.79 -17.42 -23.45
CA LEU A 13 -10.44 -17.90 -23.19
C LEU A 13 -9.45 -17.45 -24.28
N ILE A 14 -9.85 -17.51 -25.57
CA ILE A 14 -9.03 -17.02 -26.68
C ILE A 14 -8.79 -15.51 -26.56
N TYR A 15 -9.82 -14.73 -26.22
CA TYR A 15 -9.69 -13.30 -25.96
C TYR A 15 -8.71 -13.01 -24.81
N TYR A 16 -8.80 -13.77 -23.71
CA TYR A 16 -7.91 -13.60 -22.55
C TYR A 16 -6.46 -13.96 -22.89
N LEU A 17 -6.23 -15.03 -23.65
CA LEU A 17 -4.90 -15.43 -24.13
C LEU A 17 -4.30 -14.40 -25.08
N ILE A 18 -5.08 -13.85 -26.02
CA ILE A 18 -4.61 -12.79 -26.93
C ILE A 18 -4.26 -11.53 -26.13
N LYS A 19 -5.14 -11.09 -25.21
CA LYS A 19 -4.91 -9.91 -24.37
C LYS A 19 -3.65 -10.04 -23.51
N ASN A 20 -3.40 -11.21 -22.91
CA ASN A 20 -2.17 -11.46 -22.17
C ASN A 20 -0.93 -11.56 -23.08
N SER A 21 -1.06 -12.12 -24.29
CA SER A 21 0.05 -12.24 -25.24
C SER A 21 0.51 -10.88 -25.79
N ILE A 22 -0.41 -9.93 -25.99
CA ILE A 22 -0.10 -8.57 -26.45
C ILE A 22 0.61 -7.78 -25.34
N LYS A 23 0.23 -8.00 -24.07
CA LYS A 23 0.91 -7.41 -22.91
C LYS A 23 2.33 -7.95 -22.69
N GLY A 24 2.62 -9.16 -23.18
CA GLY A 24 3.93 -9.81 -23.10
C GLY A 24 4.85 -9.63 -24.31
N ARG A 25 4.36 -9.07 -25.44
CA ARG A 25 5.12 -8.96 -26.70
C ARG A 25 5.79 -7.61 -26.98
N THR A 26 5.65 -6.60 -26.13
CA THR A 26 6.40 -5.33 -26.26
C THR A 26 7.82 -5.40 -25.68
N ALA A 27 8.27 -6.57 -25.20
CA ALA A 27 9.62 -6.76 -24.68
C ALA A 27 10.20 -8.11 -25.12
N ARG A 28 10.85 -8.14 -26.31
CA ARG A 28 12.19 -8.72 -26.54
C ARG A 28 12.45 -9.02 -28.03
N ASN A 29 13.75 -8.87 -28.36
CA ASN A 29 14.49 -9.22 -29.59
C ASN A 29 14.72 -8.02 -30.54
N THR A 30 15.94 -7.63 -30.94
CA THR A 30 17.31 -8.17 -30.80
C THR A 30 18.27 -7.08 -31.28
N TYR A 31 19.43 -6.87 -30.65
CA TYR A 31 20.70 -6.65 -31.37
C TYR A 31 21.87 -7.13 -30.49
N GLN A 32 22.73 -7.95 -31.11
CA GLN A 32 23.90 -8.64 -30.52
C GLN A 32 25.12 -7.69 -30.34
N SER A 33 25.94 -8.04 -29.33
CA SER A 33 27.21 -7.51 -28.78
C SER A 33 28.35 -7.18 -29.80
N PRO A 34 29.50 -6.49 -29.47
CA PRO A 34 30.32 -6.63 -28.24
C PRO A 34 31.07 -5.33 -27.76
N PRO A 35 32.14 -5.36 -26.94
CA PRO A 35 32.13 -5.00 -25.51
C PRO A 35 33.01 -3.78 -25.17
N VAL A 36 32.50 -2.75 -24.48
CA VAL A 36 33.39 -1.75 -23.84
C VAL A 36 32.76 -1.24 -22.54
N HIS A 37 33.51 -1.44 -21.46
CA HIS A 37 33.31 -0.82 -20.14
C HIS A 37 32.87 0.64 -20.25
N LYS A 38 31.75 1.00 -19.61
CA LYS A 38 31.57 2.31 -18.96
C LYS A 38 30.31 2.34 -18.11
N GLU A 39 30.54 2.56 -16.82
CA GLU A 39 29.69 3.17 -15.80
C GLU A 39 28.17 3.09 -16.02
N LYS A 40 27.54 2.17 -15.29
CA LYS A 40 26.09 2.06 -15.17
C LYS A 40 25.56 3.27 -14.40
N LYS A 41 25.24 4.34 -15.13
CA LYS A 41 24.35 5.40 -14.65
C LYS A 41 23.03 4.71 -14.28
N SER A 42 22.67 4.73 -13.01
CA SER A 42 21.44 4.10 -12.52
C SER A 42 20.27 4.74 -13.25
N ASP A 43 19.59 3.96 -14.09
CA ASP A 43 18.28 4.31 -14.60
C ASP A 43 17.36 4.50 -13.38
N VAL A 44 17.12 5.78 -13.05
CA VAL A 44 16.08 6.18 -12.11
C VAL A 44 14.78 5.75 -12.77
N VAL A 45 14.32 4.56 -12.42
CA VAL A 45 12.96 4.11 -12.70
C VAL A 45 12.07 5.16 -12.06
N ASN A 46 11.49 6.03 -12.89
CA ASN A 46 10.51 7.01 -12.47
C ASN A 46 9.19 6.26 -12.25
N THR A 47 9.18 5.37 -11.25
CA THR A 47 7.93 4.94 -10.63
C THR A 47 7.37 6.19 -10.00
N HIS A 48 6.28 6.73 -10.55
CA HIS A 48 5.50 7.77 -9.91
C HIS A 48 5.11 7.21 -8.53
N LEU A 49 5.89 7.52 -7.50
CA LEU A 49 5.64 7.09 -6.13
C LEU A 49 4.30 7.70 -5.78
N LYS A 50 3.29 6.84 -5.60
CA LYS A 50 1.97 7.29 -5.19
C LYS A 50 2.13 8.07 -3.88
N GLU A 51 1.67 9.31 -3.87
CA GLU A 51 1.81 10.16 -2.70
C GLU A 51 0.96 9.60 -1.55
N ILE A 52 1.53 9.57 -0.35
CA ILE A 52 0.86 9.07 0.85
C ILE A 52 -0.05 10.18 1.40
N ALA A 53 -1.33 9.88 1.54
CA ALA A 53 -2.34 10.76 2.12
C ALA A 53 -2.22 10.78 3.65
N TYR A 54 -2.22 9.59 4.25
CA TYR A 54 -2.14 9.41 5.70
C TYR A 54 -1.58 8.03 6.06
N VAL A 55 -1.30 7.86 7.34
CA VAL A 55 -0.85 6.61 7.94
C VAL A 55 -1.81 6.27 9.08
N TYR A 56 -2.14 5.00 9.28
CA TYR A 56 -2.84 4.57 10.48
C TYR A 56 -2.15 3.39 11.17
N TYR A 57 -2.28 3.34 12.49
CA TYR A 57 -1.72 2.28 13.31
C TYR A 57 -2.69 1.10 13.38
N SER A 58 -2.20 -0.10 13.07
CA SER A 58 -2.96 -1.35 13.13
C SER A 58 -2.30 -2.31 14.10
N ALA A 59 -2.95 -2.54 15.24
CA ALA A 59 -2.50 -3.53 16.21
C ALA A 59 -2.93 -4.95 15.80
N ALA A 60 -2.20 -5.97 16.25
CA ALA A 60 -2.56 -7.37 16.01
C ALA A 60 -3.87 -7.78 16.71
N LYS A 61 -4.20 -7.14 17.85
CA LYS A 61 -5.44 -7.31 18.63
C LYS A 61 -5.71 -8.70 19.21
N ASP A 62 -4.67 -9.49 19.38
CA ASP A 62 -4.74 -10.75 20.11
C ASP A 62 -4.27 -10.61 21.57
N GLY A 63 -4.28 -11.73 22.30
CA GLY A 63 -3.90 -11.80 23.70
C GLY A 63 -2.48 -11.28 23.97
N ASP A 64 -1.57 -11.43 23.02
CA ASP A 64 -0.15 -11.05 23.15
C ASP A 64 0.13 -9.61 22.68
N THR A 65 -0.89 -8.86 22.27
CA THR A 65 -0.74 -7.45 21.89
C THR A 65 -0.50 -6.60 23.13
N CYS A 66 0.62 -5.88 23.18
CA CYS A 66 0.95 -5.00 24.31
C CYS A 66 0.02 -3.79 24.42
N ASP A 67 -0.07 -3.21 25.62
CA ASP A 67 -0.98 -2.09 25.92
C ASP A 67 -0.68 -0.84 25.09
N VAL A 68 0.59 -0.59 24.78
CA VAL A 68 0.99 0.54 23.94
C VAL A 68 0.42 0.39 22.53
N CYS A 69 0.58 -0.79 21.91
CA CYS A 69 -0.02 -1.06 20.59
C CYS A 69 -1.55 -0.98 20.64
N LYS A 70 -2.19 -1.48 21.71
CA LYS A 70 -3.65 -1.37 21.90
C LYS A 70 -4.10 0.09 21.97
N ALA A 71 -3.36 0.96 22.67
CA ALA A 71 -3.70 2.38 22.81
C ALA A 71 -3.46 3.21 21.54
N LEU A 72 -2.58 2.72 20.65
CA LEU A 72 -2.30 3.34 19.35
C LEU A 72 -3.25 2.86 18.26
N ASP A 73 -3.90 1.70 18.43
CA ASP A 73 -4.76 1.10 17.43
C ASP A 73 -5.83 2.06 16.88
N GLY A 74 -5.93 2.13 15.55
CA GLY A 74 -6.89 2.96 14.84
C GLY A 74 -6.57 4.46 14.87
N ARG A 75 -5.43 4.89 15.43
CA ARG A 75 -4.98 6.28 15.27
C ARG A 75 -4.54 6.52 13.83
N HIS A 76 -5.06 7.59 13.27
CA HIS A 76 -4.73 8.09 11.94
C HIS A 76 -3.85 9.34 12.09
N LEU A 77 -2.85 9.49 11.25
CA LEU A 77 -1.89 10.58 11.29
C LEU A 77 -1.38 10.97 9.90
N LEU A 78 -0.98 12.23 9.76
CA LEU A 78 -0.29 12.69 8.56
C LEU A 78 1.10 12.04 8.45
N PRO A 79 1.61 11.81 7.23
CA PRO A 79 2.90 11.14 7.01
C PRO A 79 4.10 11.91 7.56
N ASN A 80 3.96 13.21 7.82
CA ASN A 80 4.98 14.08 8.42
C ASN A 80 4.73 14.38 9.91
N HIS A 81 3.76 13.71 10.55
CA HIS A 81 3.47 13.95 11.95
C HIS A 81 4.64 13.49 12.84
N LYS A 82 5.08 14.37 13.76
CA LYS A 82 6.28 14.16 14.60
C LYS A 82 6.35 12.82 15.33
N ILE A 83 5.20 12.32 15.78
CA ILE A 83 5.10 11.08 16.55
C ILE A 83 5.36 9.81 15.71
N LEU A 84 5.29 9.91 14.37
CA LEU A 84 5.35 8.75 13.48
C LEU A 84 6.62 7.93 13.70
N HIS A 85 7.75 8.58 13.98
CA HIS A 85 9.02 7.88 14.24
C HIS A 85 9.02 7.13 15.58
N ASP A 86 8.37 7.67 16.60
CA ASP A 86 8.35 7.10 17.96
C ASP A 86 7.42 5.89 18.06
N ILE A 87 6.38 5.85 17.23
CA ILE A 87 5.38 4.78 17.23
C ILE A 87 5.71 3.66 16.26
N LYS A 88 6.79 3.72 15.47
CA LYS A 88 7.11 2.64 14.52
C LYS A 88 7.26 1.29 15.24
N PRO A 89 6.48 0.26 14.85
CA PRO A 89 6.69 -1.09 15.37
C PRO A 89 8.03 -1.68 14.88
N PRO A 90 8.81 -2.37 15.74
CA PRO A 90 8.66 -2.41 17.19
C PRO A 90 9.03 -1.07 17.82
N HIS A 91 8.10 -0.49 18.59
CA HIS A 91 8.40 0.71 19.36
C HIS A 91 9.26 0.33 20.58
N ALA A 92 9.99 1.29 21.16
CA ALA A 92 10.96 1.05 22.24
C ALA A 92 10.36 0.34 23.48
N GLY A 93 9.07 0.55 23.74
CA GLY A 93 8.33 -0.09 24.84
C GLY A 93 7.73 -1.46 24.52
N CYS A 94 8.00 -2.05 23.35
CA CYS A 94 7.45 -3.35 22.98
C CYS A 94 8.14 -4.47 23.78
N LYS A 95 7.35 -5.31 24.45
CA LYS A 95 7.83 -6.42 25.29
C LYS A 95 7.65 -7.80 24.67
N SER A 96 7.28 -7.87 23.38
CA SER A 96 7.06 -9.15 22.70
C SER A 96 8.40 -9.87 22.50
N PRO A 97 8.58 -11.10 23.03
CA PRO A 97 9.83 -11.85 22.87
C PRO A 97 10.07 -12.27 21.41
N GLU A 98 9.00 -12.47 20.64
CA GLU A 98 9.03 -12.88 19.23
C GLU A 98 9.07 -11.69 18.25
N GLY A 99 9.22 -10.46 18.77
CA GLY A 99 9.11 -9.24 17.98
C GLY A 99 7.68 -8.71 17.84
N CYS A 100 7.55 -7.45 17.41
CA CYS A 100 6.25 -6.79 17.30
C CYS A 100 5.51 -7.22 16.02
N ARG A 101 4.23 -7.54 16.16
CA ARG A 101 3.34 -7.96 15.05
C ARG A 101 2.37 -6.85 14.60
N CYS A 102 2.46 -5.68 15.21
CA CYS A 102 1.66 -4.51 14.85
C CYS A 102 2.31 -3.77 13.68
N THR A 103 1.54 -2.97 12.94
CA THR A 103 2.03 -2.30 11.73
C THR A 103 1.50 -0.89 11.57
N LEU A 104 2.20 -0.09 10.76
CA LEU A 104 1.72 1.19 10.25
C LEU A 104 1.28 0.97 8.81
N VAL A 105 0.01 1.26 8.53
CA VAL A 105 -0.54 1.16 7.18
C VAL A 105 -0.49 2.53 6.53
N TYR A 106 0.18 2.60 5.38
CA TYR A 106 0.31 3.81 4.58
C TYR A 106 -0.76 3.80 3.50
N VAL A 107 -1.58 4.84 3.45
CA VAL A 107 -2.68 4.98 2.51
C VAL A 107 -2.32 6.04 1.50
N THR A 108 -2.42 5.71 0.21
CA THR A 108 -2.08 6.62 -0.88
C THR A 108 -3.29 7.49 -1.25
N ARG A 109 -3.04 8.65 -1.87
CA ARG A 109 -4.07 9.63 -2.24
C ARG A 109 -5.09 9.16 -3.30
N ASP A 110 -4.83 8.04 -3.96
CA ASP A 110 -5.73 7.43 -4.93
C ASP A 110 -6.68 6.40 -4.33
N GLU A 111 -6.57 6.12 -3.03
CA GLU A 111 -7.52 5.28 -2.31
C GLU A 111 -8.82 6.06 -2.01
N GLU A 112 -9.93 5.33 -1.93
CA GLU A 112 -11.25 5.89 -1.60
C GLU A 112 -11.23 6.63 -0.25
N ASP A 113 -11.95 7.75 -0.18
CA ASP A 113 -12.06 8.66 0.98
C ASP A 113 -10.73 9.24 1.51
N SER A 114 -9.59 8.94 0.86
CA SER A 114 -8.28 9.32 1.37
C SER A 114 -8.05 10.83 1.40
N GLY A 115 -8.67 11.58 0.48
CA GLY A 115 -8.63 13.03 0.44
C GLY A 115 -9.38 13.68 1.59
N GLU A 116 -10.58 13.18 1.89
CA GLU A 116 -11.44 13.61 2.99
C GLU A 116 -10.76 13.32 4.34
N ILE A 117 -10.16 12.14 4.50
CA ILE A 117 -9.41 11.77 5.70
C ILE A 117 -8.16 12.65 5.85
N GLU A 118 -7.38 12.87 4.79
CA GLU A 118 -6.21 13.77 4.82
C GLU A 118 -6.62 15.19 5.23
N TYR A 119 -7.74 15.69 4.71
CA TYR A 119 -8.29 17.01 5.06
C TYR A 119 -8.71 17.07 6.54
N LEU A 120 -9.43 16.07 7.05
CA LEU A 120 -9.82 15.99 8.46
C LEU A 120 -8.58 15.99 9.35
N LEU A 121 -7.56 15.20 9.01
CA LEU A 121 -6.32 15.16 9.77
C LEU A 121 -5.64 16.53 9.82
N LYS A 122 -5.52 17.23 8.67
CA LYS A 122 -4.98 18.60 8.64
C LYS A 122 -5.76 19.56 9.53
N ARG A 123 -7.09 19.46 9.54
CA ARG A 123 -7.96 20.30 10.38
C ARG A 123 -7.80 20.02 11.88
N HIS A 124 -7.49 18.79 12.26
CA HIS A 124 -7.38 18.34 13.65
C HIS A 124 -5.94 18.26 14.17
N GLY A 125 -4.99 18.98 13.54
CA GLY A 125 -3.60 19.04 14.01
C GLY A 125 -2.73 17.85 13.61
N GLY A 126 -3.19 17.06 12.64
CA GLY A 126 -2.42 16.01 11.97
C GLY A 126 -2.54 14.63 12.60
N MET A 127 -3.40 14.43 13.60
CA MET A 127 -3.68 13.11 14.19
C MET A 127 -5.11 13.03 14.74
N CYS A 128 -5.81 11.95 14.45
CA CYS A 128 -7.16 11.65 14.93
C CYS A 128 -7.28 10.19 15.40
N ASP A 129 -8.23 9.90 16.28
CA ASP A 129 -8.68 8.53 16.53
C ASP A 129 -9.66 8.07 15.44
N ARG A 130 -9.87 6.75 15.36
CA ARG A 130 -10.78 6.14 14.37
C ARG A 130 -12.20 6.71 14.44
N ARG A 131 -12.72 6.93 15.65
CA ARG A 131 -14.08 7.45 15.87
C ARG A 131 -14.26 8.87 15.35
N THR A 132 -13.21 9.68 15.39
CA THR A 132 -13.24 11.05 14.87
C THR A 132 -13.22 11.04 13.35
N ILE A 133 -12.46 10.13 12.73
CA ILE A 133 -12.51 9.91 11.28
C ILE A 133 -13.89 9.42 10.84
N GLU A 134 -14.42 8.36 11.46
CA GLU A 134 -15.74 7.79 11.13
C GLU A 134 -16.87 8.83 11.24
N ARG A 135 -16.84 9.70 12.27
CA ARG A 135 -17.81 10.79 12.43
C ARG A 135 -17.66 11.92 11.41
N GLY A 136 -16.47 12.10 10.85
CA GLY A 136 -16.21 13.13 9.85
C GLY A 136 -16.54 12.70 8.42
N LEU A 137 -16.68 11.39 8.19
CA LEU A 137 -17.06 10.79 6.91
C LEU A 137 -18.55 10.46 6.80
N ALA A 138 -19.27 10.44 7.93
CA ALA A 138 -20.73 10.24 8.00
C ALA A 138 -21.48 11.53 7.67
#